data_AF-A0A8H7L8A5-F1
#
_entry.id   AF-A0A8H7L8A5-F1
#
_cell.length_a   1.000
_cell.length_b   1.000
_cell.length_c   1.000
_cell.angle_alpha   90.00
_cell.angle_beta   90.00
_cell.angle_gamma   90.00
#
_symmetry.space_group_name_H-M   'P 1'
#
loop_
_entity.id
_entity.type
_entity.pdbx_description
1 polymer ?
#
loop_
_entity_poly.entity_id
_entity_poly.type
_entity_poly.pdbx_seq_one_letter_code
_entity_poly.pdbx_strand_id
1 'polypeptide(L)' 'MAESQSYLLTIQSVDSLRWNSTAYSRLRAKVLPNLYVEVYIGGTLVTRTTVLKKSLEPIWAEKLTM' A
#
# COMPACT_ATOMS: atom_id res chain seq x y z
N MET A 1 -22.26 -18.77 18.18
CA MET A 1 -22.39 -17.44 17.57
C MET A 1 -21.02 -17.02 17.07
N ALA A 2 -20.87 -16.60 15.81
CA ALA A 2 -19.63 -15.99 15.33
C ALA A 2 -19.75 -14.48 15.53
N GLU A 3 -18.92 -13.91 16.40
CA GLU A 3 -18.83 -12.46 16.58
C GLU A 3 -18.32 -11.82 15.29
N SER A 4 -19.03 -10.81 14.77
CA SER A 4 -18.50 -9.94 13.72
C SER A 4 -17.34 -9.13 14.30
N GLN A 5 -16.11 -9.60 14.07
CA GLN A 5 -14.92 -8.84 14.40
C GLN A 5 -14.71 -7.76 13.33
N SER A 6 -15.08 -6.52 13.64
CA SER A 6 -14.73 -5.36 12.83
C SER A 6 -13.26 -5.02 13.03
N TYR A 7 -12.47 -5.03 11.96
CA TYR A 7 -11.06 -4.67 12.04
C TYR A 7 -10.86 -3.27 11.46
N LEU A 8 -10.07 -2.45 12.16
CA LEU A 8 -9.66 -1.13 11.70
C LEU A 8 -8.17 -1.17 11.35
N LEU A 9 -7.86 -1.09 10.05
CA LEU A 9 -6.48 -0.97 9.58
C LEU A 9 -6.20 0.48 9.16
N THR A 10 -5.11 1.05 9.66
CA THR A 10 -4.66 2.39 9.24
C THR A 10 -3.35 2.25 8.47
N ILE A 11 -3.36 2.65 7.20
CA ILE A 11 -2.16 2.66 6.36
C ILE A 11 -1.71 4.11 6.24
N GLN A 12 -0.65 4.47 6.97
CA GLN A 12 -0.18 5.85 7.04
C GLN A 12 0.74 6.20 5.86
N SER A 13 1.97 5.67 5.88
CA SER A 13 2.99 5.97 4.89
C SER A 13 4.03 4.85 4.84
N VAL A 14 4.91 4.91 3.84
CA VAL A 14 6.17 4.16 3.84
C VAL A 14 7.32 5.16 3.70
N ASP A 15 8.14 5.29 4.75
CA ASP A 15 9.22 6.29 4.79
C ASP A 15 10.30 6.06 3.73
N SER A 16 10.58 4.79 3.41
CA SER A 16 11.47 4.48 2.30
C SER A 16 11.19 3.08 1.75
N LEU A 17 10.68 3.02 0.52
CA LEU A 17 10.72 1.80 -0.26
C LEU A 17 12.18 1.50 -0.60
N ARG A 18 12.79 0.60 0.17
CA ARG A 18 14.12 0.07 -0.10
C ARG A 18 14.02 -0.99 -1.19
N TRP A 19 14.38 -0.61 -2.42
CA TRP A 19 14.37 -1.50 -3.57
C TRP A 19 15.70 -2.24 -3.67
N ASN A 20 15.67 -3.56 -3.51
CA ASN A 20 16.86 -4.40 -3.71
C ASN A 20 17.19 -4.61 -5.21
N SER A 21 16.28 -4.24 -6.13
CA SER A 21 16.50 -4.37 -7.57
C SER A 21 17.21 -3.16 -8.15
N THR A 22 18.44 -3.34 -8.64
CA THR A 22 19.26 -2.31 -9.28
C THR A 22 18.59 -1.75 -10.54
N ALA A 23 17.83 -2.58 -11.27
CA ALA A 23 17.11 -2.18 -12.47
C ALA A 23 15.98 -1.19 -12.15
N TYR A 24 15.18 -1.49 -11.11
CA TYR A 24 14.09 -0.63 -10.69
C TYR A 24 14.58 0.70 -10.10
N SER A 25 15.71 0.66 -9.37
CA SER A 25 16.38 1.86 -8.85
C SER A 25 16.84 2.82 -9.96
N ARG A 26 17.24 2.31 -11.14
CA ARG A 26 17.56 3.15 -12.31
C ARG A 26 16.32 3.62 -13.06
N LEU A 27 15.31 2.75 -13.18
CA LEU A 27 14.05 3.05 -13.88
C LEU A 27 13.27 4.16 -13.17
N ARG A 28 13.21 4.14 -11.83
CA ARG A 28 12.45 5.12 -11.05
C ARG A 28 12.96 6.56 -11.15
N ALA A 29 14.25 6.74 -11.47
CA ALA A 29 14.83 8.06 -11.73
C ALA A 29 14.26 8.70 -13.01
N LYS A 30 13.64 7.90 -13.88
CA LYS A 30 13.01 8.33 -15.13
C LYS A 30 11.49 8.17 -15.12
N VAL A 31 10.95 7.24 -14.33
CA VAL A 31 9.53 6.91 -14.28
C VAL A 31 9.07 6.80 -12.84
N LEU A 32 8.26 7.77 -12.40
CA LEU A 32 7.67 7.73 -11.06
C LEU A 32 6.53 6.68 -11.04
N PRO A 33 6.55 5.72 -10.10
CA PRO A 33 5.56 4.65 -10.04
C PRO A 33 4.23 5.14 -9.48
N ASN A 34 3.18 4.36 -9.72
CA ASN A 34 1.90 4.49 -9.04
C ASN A 34 1.87 3.49 -7.88
N LEU A 35 1.65 3.97 -6.66
CA LEU A 35 1.75 3.16 -5.45
C LEU A 35 0.38 2.99 -4.80
N TYR A 36 0.07 1.77 -4.37
CA TYR A 36 -1.13 1.41 -3.62
C TYR A 36 -0.83 0.21 -2.72
N VAL A 37 -1.67 -0.04 -1.72
CA VAL A 37 -1.55 -1.17 -0.80
C VAL A 37 -2.81 -2.01 -0.90
N GLU A 38 -2.64 -3.32 -0.93
CA GLU A 38 -3.72 -4.30 -0.86
C GLU A 38 -3.63 -5.06 0.45
N VAL A 39 -4.78 -5.32 1.06
CA VAL A 39 -4.90 -6.02 2.33
C VAL A 39 -5.62 -7.34 2.11
N TYR A 40 -4.94 -8.43 2.46
CA TYR A 40 -5.46 -9.79 2.34
C TYR A 40 -5.65 -10.41 3.73
N ILE A 41 -6.79 -11.05 3.98
CA ILE A 41 -7.04 -11.86 5.18
C ILE A 41 -7.33 -13.28 4.74
N GLY A 42 -6.58 -14.25 5.26
CA GLY A 42 -6.73 -15.66 4.88
C GLY A 42 -6.50 -15.94 3.38
N GLY A 43 -5.73 -15.07 2.70
CA GLY A 43 -5.50 -15.14 1.25
C GLY A 43 -6.56 -14.46 0.38
N THR A 44 -7.66 -13.97 0.96
CA THR A 44 -8.70 -13.23 0.25
C THR A 44 -8.40 -11.73 0.30
N LEU A 45 -8.45 -11.05 -0.86
CA LEU A 45 -8.37 -9.59 -0.91
C LEU A 45 -9.61 -9.02 -0.24
N VAL A 46 -9.41 -8.26 0.83
CA VAL A 46 -10.53 -7.65 1.55
C VAL A 46 -10.66 -6.17 1.18
N THR A 47 -9.56 -5.46 0.97
CA THR A 47 -9.59 -4.03 0.64
C THR A 47 -8.26 -3.54 0.05
N ARG A 48 -8.27 -2.33 -0.51
CA ARG A 48 -7.08 -1.64 -1.03
C ARG A 48 -7.14 -0.13 -0.81
N THR A 49 -5.98 0.51 -0.74
CA THR A 49 -5.88 1.99 -0.70
C THR A 49 -6.07 2.62 -2.07
N THR A 50 -6.23 3.94 -2.10
CA THR A 50 -6.15 4.72 -3.32
C THR A 50 -4.77 4.62 -3.97
N VAL A 51 -4.77 4.75 -5.30
CA VAL A 51 -3.54 4.74 -6.09
C VAL A 51 -2.93 6.13 -6.08
N LEU A 52 -1.79 6.27 -5.40
CA LEU A 52 -0.98 7.47 -5.41
C LEU A 52 -0.11 7.48 -6.67
N LYS A 53 -0.42 8.37 -7.60
CA LYS A 53 0.26 8.45 -8.88
C LYS A 53 1.61 9.15 -8.74
N LYS A 54 2.61 8.64 -9.45
CA LYS A 54 3.93 9.27 -9.60
C LYS A 54 4.58 9.69 -8.26
N SER A 55 4.46 8.87 -7.22
CA SER A 55 5.05 9.18 -5.91
C SER A 55 6.11 8.14 -5.53
N LEU A 56 7.17 8.59 -4.87
CA LEU A 56 8.19 7.74 -4.23
C LEU A 56 8.04 7.71 -2.69
N GLU A 57 7.25 8.63 -2.15
CA GLU A 57 6.96 8.82 -0.72
C GLU A 57 5.42 8.84 -0.57
N PRO A 58 4.75 7.69 -0.69
CA PRO A 58 3.30 7.64 -0.61
C PRO A 58 2.83 7.86 0.83
N ILE A 59 1.92 8.82 1.00
CA ILE A 59 1.15 9.02 2.22
C ILE A 59 -0.30 8.72 1.84
N TRP A 60 -0.80 7.56 2.26
CA TRP A 60 -2.20 7.19 2.03
C TRP A 60 -3.09 7.85 3.08
N ALA A 61 -2.68 7.82 4.36
CA ALA A 61 -3.47 8.31 5.49
C ALA A 61 -4.92 7.82 5.48
N GLU A 62 -5.16 6.63 4.90
CA GLU A 62 -6.49 6.05 4.73
C GLU A 62 -6.80 5.11 5.90
N LYS A 63 -8.04 5.21 6.40
CA LYS A 63 -8.63 4.24 7.32
C LYS A 63 -9.46 3.25 6.50
N LEU A 64 -9.05 1.99 6.55
CA LEU A 64 -9.76 0.90 5.90
C LEU A 64 -10.52 0.12 6.97
N THR A 65 -11.85 0.15 6.87
CA THR A 65 -12.75 -0.63 7.72
C THR A 65 -13.09 -1.93 6.99
N MET A 66 -12.90 -3.06 7.67
CA MET A 66 -13.07 -4.41 7.15
C MET A 66 -14.13 -5.16 7.96
#